data_AF-A0A1V5NQR1-F1
#
_entry.id   AF-A0A1V5NQR1-F1
#
_cell.length_a   1.000
_cell.length_b   1.000
_cell.length_c   1.000
_cell.angle_alpha   90.00
_cell.angle_beta   90.00
_cell.angle_gamma   90.00
#
_symmetry.space_group_name_H-M   'P 1'
#
loop_
_entity.id
_entity.type
_entity.pdbx_description
1 polymer ?
#
loop_
_entity_poly.entity_id
_entity_poly.type
_entity_poly.pdbx_seq_one_letter_code
_entity_poly.pdbx_strand_id
1 'polypeptide(L)'
;MVNRLAEIETLSPLSAEYPIDAAIERLRHVGELHGVEATGPILTELVRQAPDHPQVCYGMGRLLLHRGDRAGVEYIEKAMNSDSEAILNGCGLIVEFFYERGMREEAEPYLLRQKSRMQVLMKDQEERETLPFSDAYLPHGLPSEVVGGIVEALKRYEFLSEAYLVRRKLSYCPESPLFVLGLRLSTSFFRMWNGAAEEGRKLSERIANEIPLPGQFLILHLHEENEPLLAHVKAVNHSCVFARDGR
;
A
#
# COMPACT_ATOMS: atom_id res chain seq x y z
N MET A 1 -10.74 22.11 9.93
CA MET A 1 -10.37 20.68 10.03
C MET A 1 -10.07 20.29 11.50
N VAL A 2 -10.86 20.79 12.46
CA VAL A 2 -10.59 20.65 13.93
C VAL A 2 -11.73 19.89 14.64
N ASN A 3 -12.80 19.52 13.93
CA ASN A 3 -14.04 19.01 14.56
C ASN A 3 -14.16 17.48 14.69
N ARG A 4 -13.21 16.67 14.17
CA ARG A 4 -13.16 15.21 14.40
C ARG A 4 -12.31 14.80 15.60
N LEU A 5 -11.46 15.70 16.09
CA LEU A 5 -10.49 15.41 17.15
C LEU A 5 -11.14 15.33 18.54
N ALA A 6 -12.16 16.16 18.80
CA ALA A 6 -12.87 16.16 20.08
C ALA A 6 -13.88 15.01 20.23
N GLU A 7 -14.35 14.41 19.12
CA GLU A 7 -15.30 13.29 19.19
C GLU A 7 -14.61 11.97 19.59
N ILE A 8 -13.34 11.77 19.23
CA ILE A 8 -12.58 10.53 19.55
C ILE A 8 -12.04 10.56 21.00
N GLU A 9 -11.86 11.74 21.59
CA GLU A 9 -11.42 11.92 22.98
C GLU A 9 -12.52 11.66 24.03
N THR A 10 -13.79 11.54 23.61
CA THR A 10 -14.80 11.01 24.54
C THR A 10 -14.56 9.51 24.74
N LEU A 11 -14.14 9.16 25.95
CA LEU A 11 -13.97 7.80 26.48
C LEU A 11 -15.32 7.05 26.57
N SER A 12 -16.09 6.99 25.48
CA SER A 12 -17.18 6.03 25.37
C SER A 12 -16.57 4.63 25.31
N PRO A 13 -17.01 3.69 26.17
CA PRO A 13 -16.64 2.29 26.07
C PRO A 13 -16.96 1.81 24.65
N LEU A 14 -16.03 1.04 24.06
CA LEU A 14 -16.35 0.27 22.85
C LEU A 14 -17.51 -0.65 23.22
N SER A 15 -18.72 -0.36 22.74
CA SER A 15 -19.87 -1.26 22.88
C SER A 15 -19.61 -2.54 22.07
N ALA A 16 -20.25 -3.66 22.43
CA ALA A 16 -20.09 -4.97 21.78
C ALA A 16 -20.39 -5.00 20.26
N GLU A 17 -20.93 -3.91 19.71
CA GLU A 17 -21.20 -3.72 18.27
C GLU A 17 -20.24 -2.75 17.57
N TYR A 18 -19.19 -2.27 18.24
CA TYR A 18 -18.27 -1.31 17.62
C TYR A 18 -17.45 -2.00 16.52
N PRO A 19 -17.45 -1.50 15.27
CA PRO A 19 -16.73 -2.13 14.17
C PRO A 19 -15.23 -2.25 14.48
N ILE A 20 -14.68 -3.45 14.31
CA ILE A 20 -13.27 -3.74 14.61
C ILE A 20 -12.34 -2.75 13.90
N ASP A 21 -12.59 -2.44 12.64
CA ASP A 21 -11.79 -1.51 11.83
C ASP A 21 -11.70 -0.11 12.46
N ALA A 22 -12.83 0.40 12.97
CA ALA A 22 -12.87 1.70 13.62
C ALA A 22 -12.12 1.68 14.96
N ALA A 23 -12.10 0.54 15.66
CA ALA A 23 -11.38 0.39 16.92
C ALA A 23 -9.86 0.25 16.69
N ILE A 24 -9.45 -0.42 15.62
CA ILE A 24 -8.04 -0.46 15.16
C ILE A 24 -7.56 0.93 14.78
N GLU A 25 -8.36 1.71 14.07
CA GLU A 25 -7.98 3.07 13.71
C GLU A 25 -7.83 3.97 14.94
N ARG A 26 -8.74 3.82 15.93
CA ARG A 26 -8.62 4.49 17.23
C ARG A 26 -7.35 4.06 17.97
N LEU A 27 -7.05 2.76 18.00
CA LEU A 27 -5.83 2.22 18.61
C LEU A 27 -4.58 2.87 18.02
N ARG A 28 -4.50 2.96 16.69
CA ARG A 28 -3.39 3.58 15.96
C ARG A 28 -3.23 5.05 16.35
N HIS A 29 -4.32 5.82 16.30
CA HIS A 29 -4.30 7.25 16.68
C HIS A 29 -3.87 7.48 18.11
N VAL A 30 -4.40 6.71 19.06
CA VAL A 30 -4.02 6.82 20.48
C VAL A 30 -2.54 6.50 20.66
N GLY A 31 -2.03 5.45 20.01
CA GLY A 31 -0.63 5.08 20.07
C GLY A 31 0.32 6.13 19.47
N GLU A 32 -0.09 6.81 18.40
CA GLU A 32 0.68 7.87 17.75
C GLU A 32 0.69 9.16 18.56
N LEU A 33 -0.46 9.58 19.11
CA LEU A 33 -0.62 10.87 19.77
C LEU A 33 -0.22 10.84 21.25
N HIS A 34 -0.45 9.71 21.91
CA HIS A 34 -0.31 9.58 23.37
C HIS A 34 0.68 8.49 23.79
N GLY A 35 1.30 7.80 22.83
CA GLY A 35 2.31 6.78 23.07
C GLY A 35 1.73 5.40 23.41
N VAL A 36 2.63 4.43 23.62
CA VAL A 36 2.29 3.01 23.76
C VAL A 36 1.42 2.75 24.98
N GLU A 37 1.76 3.29 26.15
CA GLU A 37 1.02 3.02 27.39
C GLU A 37 -0.46 3.43 27.31
N ALA A 38 -0.77 4.51 26.60
CA ALA A 38 -2.13 4.99 26.42
C ALA A 38 -3.03 4.00 25.66
N THR A 39 -2.44 3.04 24.93
CA THR A 39 -3.18 2.01 24.19
C THR A 39 -3.72 0.87 25.08
N GLY A 40 -3.27 0.77 26.33
CA GLY A 40 -3.65 -0.33 27.22
C GLY A 40 -5.16 -0.56 27.41
N PRO A 41 -5.96 0.49 27.69
CA PRO A 41 -7.41 0.34 27.85
C PRO A 41 -8.11 -0.20 26.60
N ILE A 42 -7.74 0.32 25.41
CA ILE A 42 -8.37 -0.09 24.15
C ILE A 42 -7.94 -1.52 23.75
N LEU A 43 -6.67 -1.85 23.94
CA LEU A 43 -6.16 -3.19 23.64
C LEU A 43 -6.76 -4.27 24.54
N THR A 44 -7.01 -3.95 25.81
CA THR A 44 -7.63 -4.87 26.76
C THR A 44 -9.04 -5.29 26.32
N GLU A 45 -9.77 -4.40 25.66
CA GLU A 45 -11.07 -4.74 25.09
C GLU A 45 -10.93 -5.48 23.76
N LEU A 46 -10.08 -4.97 22.87
CA LEU A 46 -9.85 -5.54 21.55
C LEU A 46 -9.37 -6.99 21.59
N VAL A 47 -8.50 -7.35 22.54
CA VAL A 47 -8.01 -8.73 22.66
C VAL A 47 -9.10 -9.72 23.05
N ARG A 48 -10.18 -9.27 23.71
CA ARG A 48 -11.34 -10.12 24.01
C ARG A 48 -12.24 -10.32 22.80
N GLN A 49 -12.39 -9.27 21.99
CA GLN A 49 -13.28 -9.28 20.82
C GLN A 49 -12.62 -9.95 19.61
N ALA A 50 -11.32 -9.73 19.41
CA ALA A 50 -10.56 -10.17 18.25
C ALA A 50 -9.13 -10.61 18.64
N PRO A 51 -8.97 -11.72 19.40
CA PRO A 51 -7.70 -12.13 19.99
C PRO A 51 -6.59 -12.44 18.98
N ASP A 52 -6.95 -12.88 17.78
CA ASP A 52 -6.01 -13.27 16.72
C ASP A 52 -5.86 -12.19 15.63
N HIS A 53 -6.48 -11.03 15.80
CA HIS A 53 -6.40 -9.95 14.81
C HIS A 53 -4.98 -9.38 14.76
N PRO A 54 -4.33 -9.27 13.58
CA PRO A 54 -2.90 -8.97 13.48
C PRO A 54 -2.50 -7.67 14.19
N GLN A 55 -3.26 -6.59 14.00
CA GLN A 55 -3.01 -5.29 14.63
C GLN A 55 -3.26 -5.30 16.15
N VAL A 56 -4.19 -6.14 16.64
CA VAL A 56 -4.45 -6.30 18.08
C VAL A 56 -3.30 -7.04 18.73
N CYS A 57 -2.89 -8.16 18.13
CA CYS A 57 -1.69 -8.90 18.52
C CYS A 57 -0.46 -7.99 18.53
N TYR A 58 -0.25 -7.22 17.47
CA TYR A 58 0.89 -6.32 17.37
C TYR A 58 0.89 -5.26 18.48
N GLY A 59 -0.27 -4.60 18.69
CA GLY A 59 -0.42 -3.58 19.73
C GLY A 59 -0.22 -4.15 21.14
N MET A 60 -0.82 -5.31 21.44
CA MET A 60 -0.64 -6.01 22.72
C MET A 60 0.82 -6.40 22.95
N GLY A 61 1.46 -6.98 21.93
CA GLY A 61 2.87 -7.35 22.00
C GLY A 61 3.77 -6.16 22.29
N ARG A 62 3.58 -5.06 21.56
CA ARG A 62 4.33 -3.81 21.75
C ARG A 62 4.15 -3.24 23.16
N LEU A 63 2.92 -3.23 23.69
CA LEU A 63 2.63 -2.75 25.04
C LEU A 63 3.32 -3.62 26.11
N LEU A 64 3.24 -4.94 25.98
CA LEU A 64 3.86 -5.88 26.92
C LEU A 64 5.39 -5.75 26.91
N LEU A 65 6.00 -5.73 25.72
CA LEU A 65 7.45 -5.52 25.61
C LEU A 65 7.89 -4.18 26.19
N HIS A 66 7.13 -3.10 25.95
CA HIS A 66 7.39 -1.78 26.53
C HIS A 66 7.36 -1.79 28.07
N ARG A 67 6.49 -2.60 28.66
CA ARG A 67 6.42 -2.83 30.11
C ARG A 67 7.46 -3.81 30.65
N GLY A 68 8.29 -4.36 29.77
CA GLY A 68 9.30 -5.34 30.11
C GLY A 68 8.78 -6.76 30.27
N ASP A 69 7.56 -7.05 29.83
CA ASP A 69 6.95 -8.38 29.86
C ASP A 69 7.29 -9.17 28.58
N ARG A 70 8.00 -10.30 28.76
CA ARG A 70 8.42 -11.20 27.69
C ARG A 70 7.23 -11.85 26.97
N ALA A 71 6.05 -11.93 27.57
CA ALA A 71 4.85 -12.43 26.90
C ALA A 71 4.50 -11.63 25.63
N GLY A 72 4.99 -10.38 25.53
CA GLY A 72 4.83 -9.58 24.32
C GLY A 72 5.45 -10.18 23.07
N VAL A 73 6.48 -11.02 23.20
CA VAL A 73 7.13 -11.69 22.06
C VAL A 73 6.13 -12.58 21.30
N GLU A 74 5.36 -13.40 22.01
CA GLU A 74 4.39 -14.32 21.39
C GLU A 74 3.30 -13.55 20.62
N TYR A 75 2.84 -12.43 21.16
CA TYR A 75 1.87 -11.56 20.49
C TYR A 75 2.43 -10.92 19.22
N ILE A 76 3.67 -10.43 19.25
CA ILE A 76 4.33 -9.93 18.04
C ILE A 76 4.51 -11.05 17.01
N GLU A 77 4.87 -12.27 17.42
CA GLU A 77 4.99 -13.41 16.50
C GLU A 77 3.67 -13.76 15.82
N LYS A 78 2.55 -13.77 16.56
CA LYS A 78 1.21 -13.98 15.98
C LYS A 78 0.88 -12.93 14.91
N ALA A 79 1.21 -11.66 15.19
CA ALA A 79 1.05 -10.59 14.22
C ALA A 79 1.91 -10.83 12.96
N MET A 80 3.20 -11.12 13.13
CA MET A 80 4.14 -11.37 12.02
C MET A 80 3.81 -12.60 11.18
N ASN A 81 3.09 -13.57 11.73
CA ASN A 81 2.67 -14.77 11.01
C ASN A 81 1.40 -14.53 10.16
N SER A 82 0.63 -13.51 10.52
CA SER A 82 -0.64 -13.18 9.85
C SER A 82 -0.51 -11.99 8.91
N ASP A 83 0.47 -11.11 9.16
CA ASP A 83 0.73 -9.89 8.42
C ASP A 83 2.22 -9.75 8.09
N SER A 84 2.54 -9.72 6.79
CA SER A 84 3.91 -9.62 6.28
C SER A 84 4.51 -8.23 6.50
N GLU A 85 3.68 -7.19 6.67
CA GLU A 85 4.11 -5.81 6.96
C GLU A 85 4.62 -5.68 8.40
N ALA A 86 4.06 -6.47 9.32
CA ALA A 86 4.46 -6.49 10.72
C ALA A 86 5.86 -7.07 10.96
N ILE A 87 6.42 -7.84 10.01
CA ILE A 87 7.67 -8.62 10.22
C ILE A 87 8.86 -7.73 10.58
N LEU A 88 9.11 -6.65 9.83
CA LEU A 88 10.30 -5.83 10.05
C LEU A 88 10.28 -5.12 11.39
N ASN A 89 9.17 -4.43 11.68
CA ASN A 89 9.00 -3.67 12.91
C ASN A 89 8.86 -4.60 14.12
N GLY A 90 8.15 -5.73 13.96
CA GLY A 90 7.98 -6.74 15.00
C GLY A 90 9.30 -7.38 15.43
N CYS A 91 10.13 -7.79 14.47
CA CYS A 91 11.47 -8.28 14.78
C CYS A 91 12.31 -7.21 15.48
N GLY A 92 12.23 -5.94 15.03
CA GLY A 92 12.94 -4.83 15.66
C GLY A 92 12.58 -4.65 17.14
N LEU A 93 11.28 -4.66 17.48
CA LEU A 93 10.81 -4.57 18.87
C LEU A 93 11.33 -5.72 19.74
N ILE A 94 11.31 -6.95 19.23
CA ILE A 94 11.77 -8.13 19.97
C ILE A 94 13.29 -8.07 20.18
N VAL A 95 14.05 -7.67 19.15
CA VAL A 95 15.51 -7.52 19.23
C VAL A 95 15.88 -6.46 20.27
N GLU A 96 15.24 -5.29 20.22
CA GLU A 96 15.45 -4.21 21.18
C GLU A 96 15.20 -4.70 22.61
N PHE A 97 14.06 -5.35 22.85
CA PHE A 97 13.69 -5.92 24.14
C PHE A 97 14.76 -6.86 24.72
N PHE A 98 15.27 -7.79 23.91
CA PHE A 98 16.28 -8.75 24.35
C PHE A 98 17.66 -8.10 24.55
N TYR A 99 18.04 -7.15 23.69
CA TYR A 99 19.31 -6.45 23.77
C TYR A 99 19.43 -5.61 25.04
N GLU A 100 18.38 -4.89 25.43
CA GLU A 100 18.33 -4.13 26.68
C GLU A 100 18.58 -5.00 27.92
N ARG A 101 18.30 -6.31 27.82
CA ARG A 101 18.43 -7.30 28.90
C ARG A 101 19.68 -8.16 28.78
N GLY A 102 20.55 -7.90 27.81
CA GLY A 102 21.76 -8.68 27.55
C GLY A 102 21.51 -10.09 26.96
N MET A 103 20.28 -10.39 26.55
CA MET A 103 19.82 -11.68 26.03
C MET A 103 20.08 -11.80 24.52
N ARG A 104 21.34 -11.73 24.10
CA ARG A 104 21.68 -11.65 22.67
C ARG A 104 21.35 -12.92 21.88
N GLU A 105 21.46 -14.09 22.51
CA GLU A 105 21.19 -15.37 21.86
C GLU A 105 19.70 -15.48 21.47
N GLU A 106 18.81 -14.96 22.31
CA GLU A 106 17.37 -14.94 22.05
C GLU A 106 16.96 -13.95 20.96
N ALA A 107 17.77 -12.91 20.71
CA ALA A 107 17.51 -11.93 19.64
C ALA A 107 17.92 -12.45 18.24
N GLU A 108 18.86 -13.40 18.16
CA GLU A 108 19.47 -13.85 16.91
C GLU A 108 18.45 -14.35 15.85
N PRO A 109 17.43 -15.17 16.19
CA PRO A 109 16.43 -15.60 15.21
C PRO A 109 15.66 -14.42 14.59
N TYR A 110 15.40 -13.38 15.37
CA TYR A 110 14.66 -12.19 14.92
C TYR A 110 15.52 -11.28 14.06
N LEU A 111 16.83 -11.18 14.33
CA LEU A 111 17.79 -10.49 13.44
C LEU A 111 17.85 -11.17 12.07
N LEU A 112 17.94 -12.50 12.04
CA LEU A 112 17.97 -13.27 10.80
C LEU A 112 16.66 -13.14 10.01
N ARG A 113 15.50 -13.18 10.70
CA ARG A 113 14.18 -12.97 10.09
C ARG A 113 14.04 -11.55 9.53
N GLN A 114 14.47 -10.53 10.28
CA GLN A 114 14.48 -9.14 9.83
C GLN A 114 15.35 -8.97 8.58
N LYS A 115 16.58 -9.49 8.59
CA LYS A 115 17.50 -9.44 7.45
C LYS A 115 16.91 -10.11 6.21
N SER A 116 16.30 -11.29 6.38
CA SER A 116 15.66 -12.02 5.29
C SER A 116 14.49 -11.23 4.70
N ARG A 117 13.66 -10.61 5.54
CA ARG A 117 12.56 -9.76 5.07
C ARG A 117 13.06 -8.51 4.36
N MET A 118 14.10 -7.85 4.85
CA MET A 118 14.71 -6.70 4.15
C MET A 118 15.19 -7.08 2.74
N GLN A 119 15.82 -8.25 2.57
CA GLN A 119 16.25 -8.72 1.25
C GLN A 119 15.07 -8.95 0.30
N VAL A 120 13.94 -9.45 0.79
CA VAL A 120 12.71 -9.59 -0.02
C VAL A 120 12.20 -8.22 -0.45
N LEU A 121 12.12 -7.25 0.47
CA LEU A 121 11.62 -5.90 0.15
C LEU A 121 12.55 -5.13 -0.79
N MET A 122 13.87 -5.30 -0.68
CA MET A 122 14.82 -4.70 -1.63
C MET A 122 14.58 -5.23 -3.05
N LYS A 123 14.39 -6.54 -3.19
CA LYS A 123 14.09 -7.15 -4.50
C LYS A 123 12.70 -6.78 -5.01
N ASP A 124 11.71 -6.65 -4.14
CA ASP A 124 10.38 -6.15 -4.50
C ASP A 124 10.47 -4.71 -5.02
N GLN A 125 11.27 -3.85 -4.37
CA GLN A 125 11.49 -2.48 -4.83
C GLN A 125 12.19 -2.43 -6.20
N GLU A 126 13.28 -3.18 -6.37
CA GLU A 126 13.98 -3.31 -7.65
C GLU A 126 13.05 -3.82 -8.76
N GLU A 127 12.21 -4.82 -8.44
CA GLU A 127 11.18 -5.31 -9.33
C GLU A 127 10.26 -4.15 -9.70
N ARG A 128 9.59 -3.49 -8.74
CA ARG A 128 8.63 -2.39 -8.97
C ARG A 128 9.19 -1.23 -9.79
N GLU A 129 10.44 -0.84 -9.59
CA GLU A 129 11.10 0.25 -10.31
C GLU A 129 11.44 -0.11 -11.77
N THR A 130 11.67 -1.39 -12.06
CA THR A 130 12.04 -1.85 -13.40
C THR A 130 10.79 -2.24 -14.19
N LEU A 131 10.48 -1.60 -15.32
CA LEU A 131 9.36 -1.99 -16.18
C LEU A 131 9.79 -2.90 -17.33
N PRO A 132 9.51 -4.21 -17.28
CA PRO A 132 9.82 -5.10 -18.38
C PRO A 132 8.87 -4.89 -19.57
N PHE A 133 9.39 -5.12 -20.76
CA PHE A 133 8.62 -5.18 -22.01
C PHE A 133 8.34 -6.63 -22.42
N SER A 134 8.05 -7.55 -21.48
CA SER A 134 7.69 -8.94 -21.83
C SER A 134 7.03 -9.67 -20.66
N ASP A 135 5.97 -10.44 -20.95
CA ASP A 135 5.24 -11.39 -20.07
C ASP A 135 5.15 -11.04 -18.56
N ALA A 136 4.92 -9.77 -18.26
CA ALA A 136 4.91 -9.25 -16.89
C ALA A 136 3.59 -8.59 -16.50
N TYR A 137 2.61 -8.59 -17.41
CA TYR A 137 1.35 -7.87 -17.23
C TYR A 137 0.16 -8.82 -17.32
N LEU A 138 -0.75 -8.64 -16.38
CA LEU A 138 -1.99 -9.39 -16.22
C LEU A 138 -3.17 -8.42 -16.33
N PRO A 139 -4.38 -8.93 -16.59
CA PRO A 139 -5.59 -8.13 -16.46
C PRO A 139 -5.66 -7.47 -15.08
N HIS A 140 -6.11 -6.22 -15.03
CA HIS A 140 -6.08 -5.41 -13.81
C HIS A 140 -6.97 -5.98 -12.69
N GLY A 141 -8.10 -6.61 -13.03
CA GLY A 141 -8.99 -7.24 -12.05
C GLY A 141 -9.74 -6.28 -11.11
N LEU A 142 -9.52 -4.96 -11.23
CA LEU A 142 -10.30 -3.95 -10.51
C LEU A 142 -11.81 -4.04 -10.82
N PRO A 143 -12.68 -3.73 -9.83
CA PRO A 143 -14.13 -3.64 -10.04
C PRO A 143 -14.50 -2.65 -11.15
N SER A 144 -15.57 -2.95 -11.88
CA SER A 144 -16.06 -2.10 -12.98
C SER A 144 -16.39 -0.68 -12.52
N GLU A 145 -16.90 -0.51 -11.30
CA GLU A 145 -17.19 0.80 -10.70
C GLU A 145 -15.94 1.67 -10.55
N VAL A 146 -14.84 1.06 -10.08
CA VAL A 146 -13.53 1.72 -9.95
C VAL A 146 -13.00 2.13 -11.31
N VAL A 147 -13.06 1.22 -12.29
CA VAL A 147 -12.62 1.50 -13.67
C VAL A 147 -13.47 2.62 -14.28
N GLY A 148 -14.79 2.60 -14.07
CA GLY A 148 -15.70 3.66 -14.50
C GLY A 148 -15.31 5.02 -13.94
N GLY A 149 -14.99 5.11 -12.65
CA GLY A 149 -14.50 6.34 -12.01
C GLY A 149 -13.21 6.87 -12.64
N ILE A 150 -12.25 5.99 -12.93
CA ILE A 150 -11.01 6.35 -13.63
C ILE A 150 -11.31 6.87 -15.04
N VAL A 151 -12.14 6.17 -15.81
CA VAL A 151 -12.51 6.54 -17.18
C VAL A 151 -13.23 7.89 -17.22
N GLU A 152 -14.17 8.15 -16.30
CA GLU A 152 -14.86 9.46 -16.21
C GLU A 152 -13.90 10.61 -15.90
N ALA A 153 -12.91 10.37 -15.03
CA ALA A 153 -11.88 11.37 -14.76
C ALA A 153 -10.98 11.62 -15.99
N LEU A 154 -10.61 10.56 -16.72
CA LEU A 154 -9.76 10.66 -17.92
C LEU A 154 -10.43 11.44 -19.08
N LYS A 155 -11.75 11.41 -19.20
CA LYS A 155 -12.50 12.15 -20.24
C LYS A 155 -12.21 13.65 -20.26
N ARG A 156 -11.87 14.24 -19.11
CA ARG A 156 -11.59 15.67 -18.92
C ARG A 156 -10.33 16.13 -19.64
N TYR A 157 -9.43 15.22 -19.99
CA TYR A 157 -8.19 15.55 -20.67
C TYR A 157 -8.38 15.41 -22.19
N GLU A 158 -8.59 16.54 -22.87
CA GLU A 158 -8.92 16.59 -24.31
C GLU A 158 -7.85 15.96 -25.21
N PHE A 159 -6.58 16.04 -24.81
CA PHE A 159 -5.46 15.53 -25.59
C PHE A 159 -5.22 14.03 -25.43
N LEU A 160 -5.85 13.39 -24.45
CA LEU A 160 -5.75 11.95 -24.22
C LEU A 160 -6.57 11.20 -25.28
N SER A 161 -5.91 10.31 -26.04
CA SER A 161 -6.55 9.47 -27.06
C SER A 161 -6.85 8.07 -26.56
N GLU A 162 -5.93 7.44 -25.82
CA GLU A 162 -6.10 6.07 -25.32
C GLU A 162 -5.52 5.95 -23.90
N ALA A 163 -6.11 5.08 -23.08
CA ALA A 163 -5.52 4.66 -21.82
C ALA A 163 -5.64 3.14 -21.63
N TYR A 164 -4.55 2.54 -21.16
CA TYR A 164 -4.39 1.11 -20.91
C TYR A 164 -4.12 0.86 -19.44
N LEU A 165 -4.91 0.01 -18.81
CA LEU A 165 -4.77 -0.36 -17.41
C LEU A 165 -4.45 -1.84 -17.30
N VAL A 166 -3.32 -2.15 -16.69
CA VAL A 166 -2.88 -3.52 -16.42
C VAL A 166 -2.41 -3.65 -14.97
N ARG A 167 -2.32 -4.89 -14.49
CA ARG A 167 -1.65 -5.20 -13.22
C ARG A 167 -0.33 -5.90 -13.52
N ARG A 168 0.73 -5.49 -12.87
CA ARG A 168 2.01 -6.17 -12.97
C ARG A 168 1.99 -7.49 -12.19
N LYS A 169 2.60 -8.53 -12.76
CA LYS A 169 2.90 -9.79 -12.08
C LYS A 169 4.14 -9.61 -11.21
N LEU A 170 3.96 -9.54 -9.89
CA LEU A 170 5.03 -9.40 -8.91
C LEU A 170 5.41 -10.75 -8.32
N SER A 171 6.70 -10.92 -8.01
CA SER A 171 7.26 -12.17 -7.52
C SER A 171 7.50 -12.15 -6.01
N TYR A 172 7.87 -10.98 -5.46
CA TYR A 172 8.33 -10.86 -4.07
C TYR A 172 7.24 -10.46 -3.09
N CYS A 173 6.39 -9.47 -3.42
CA CYS A 173 5.22 -9.11 -2.61
C CYS A 173 3.93 -9.06 -3.46
N PRO A 174 3.43 -10.23 -3.94
CA PRO A 174 2.24 -10.31 -4.79
C PRO A 174 0.94 -9.89 -4.09
N GLU A 175 0.92 -9.86 -2.76
CA GLU A 175 -0.21 -9.38 -1.95
C GLU A 175 -0.46 -7.87 -2.11
N SER A 176 0.56 -7.11 -2.50
CA SER A 176 0.49 -5.67 -2.71
C SER A 176 0.61 -5.36 -4.22
N PRO A 177 -0.52 -5.35 -4.96
CA PRO A 177 -0.50 -5.23 -6.41
C PRO A 177 0.01 -3.86 -6.87
N LEU A 178 0.74 -3.85 -7.98
CA LEU A 178 1.11 -2.64 -8.71
C LEU A 178 0.31 -2.55 -10.01
N PHE A 179 -0.46 -1.48 -10.17
CA PHE A 179 -1.18 -1.16 -11.40
C PHE A 179 -0.36 -0.25 -12.29
N VAL A 180 -0.45 -0.44 -13.59
CA VAL A 180 0.18 0.44 -14.59
C VAL A 180 -0.91 1.05 -15.45
N LEU A 181 -1.01 2.38 -15.45
CA LEU A 181 -1.89 3.17 -16.30
C LEU A 181 -1.06 3.83 -17.40
N GLY A 182 -1.04 3.22 -18.57
CA GLY A 182 -0.37 3.73 -19.74
C GLY A 182 -1.28 4.67 -20.54
N LEU A 183 -0.80 5.88 -20.83
CA LEU A 183 -1.53 6.95 -21.51
C LEU A 183 -0.96 7.19 -22.90
N ARG A 184 -1.82 7.39 -23.89
CA ARG A 184 -1.41 7.91 -25.21
C ARG A 184 -2.10 9.23 -25.50
N LEU A 185 -1.31 10.19 -25.95
CA LEU A 185 -1.81 11.47 -26.44
C LEU A 185 -2.14 11.38 -27.94
N SER A 186 -3.10 12.18 -28.38
CA SER A 186 -3.51 12.25 -29.80
C SER A 186 -2.37 12.73 -30.72
N THR A 187 -2.29 12.18 -31.93
CA THR A 187 -1.27 12.54 -32.95
C THR A 187 -1.35 14.00 -33.40
N SER A 188 -2.53 14.61 -33.38
CA SER A 188 -2.75 16.04 -33.65
C SER A 188 -2.04 16.94 -32.63
N PHE A 189 -1.89 16.47 -31.38
CA PHE A 189 -1.16 17.18 -30.33
C PHE A 189 0.36 17.20 -30.59
N PHE A 190 0.94 16.07 -31.02
CA PHE A 190 2.37 15.95 -31.35
C PHE A 190 2.83 16.91 -32.45
N ARG A 191 1.96 17.24 -33.42
CA ARG A 191 2.29 18.17 -34.51
C ARG A 191 2.29 19.64 -34.08
N MET A 192 1.64 19.95 -32.96
CA MET A 192 1.38 21.33 -32.54
C MET A 192 2.37 21.82 -31.47
N TRP A 193 3.11 20.92 -30.81
CA TRP A 193 4.01 21.25 -29.69
C TRP A 193 5.37 20.58 -29.82
N ASN A 194 6.45 21.38 -29.80
CA ASN A 194 7.81 20.89 -29.54
C ASN A 194 7.92 20.54 -28.04
N GLY A 195 7.57 19.31 -27.65
CA GLY A 195 7.65 18.87 -26.24
C GLY A 195 6.57 17.89 -25.77
N ALA A 196 6.04 17.04 -26.65
CA ALA A 196 4.95 16.12 -26.29
C ALA A 196 5.30 15.11 -25.18
N ALA A 197 6.58 14.73 -25.03
CA ALA A 197 7.05 13.92 -23.91
C ALA A 197 6.85 14.63 -22.56
N GLU A 198 7.23 15.91 -22.48
CA GLU A 198 7.11 16.71 -21.26
C GLU A 198 5.63 16.98 -20.91
N GLU A 199 4.78 17.25 -21.90
CA GLU A 199 3.35 17.41 -21.66
C GLU A 199 2.67 16.10 -21.23
N GLY A 200 3.09 14.96 -21.78
CA GLY A 200 2.64 13.66 -21.31
C GLY A 200 3.07 13.37 -19.88
N ARG A 201 4.29 13.74 -19.49
CA ARG A 201 4.78 13.62 -18.11
C ARG A 201 3.95 14.47 -17.15
N LYS A 202 3.70 15.73 -17.49
CA LYS A 202 2.82 16.62 -16.70
C LYS A 202 1.40 16.07 -16.58
N LEU A 203 0.87 15.45 -17.64
CA LEU A 203 -0.43 14.81 -17.58
C LEU A 203 -0.43 13.61 -16.62
N SER A 204 0.58 12.73 -16.69
CA SER A 204 0.73 11.62 -15.76
C SER A 204 0.78 12.09 -14.30
N GLU A 205 1.59 13.12 -14.02
CA GLU A 205 1.69 13.73 -12.68
C GLU A 205 0.36 14.33 -12.22
N ARG A 206 -0.37 15.00 -13.12
CA ARG A 206 -1.68 15.57 -12.80
C ARG A 206 -2.70 14.49 -12.46
N ILE A 207 -2.77 13.43 -13.26
CA ILE A 207 -3.68 12.29 -13.04
C ILE A 207 -3.35 11.60 -11.71
N ALA A 208 -2.06 11.42 -11.38
CA ALA A 208 -1.63 10.82 -10.13
C ALA A 208 -2.09 11.62 -8.89
N ASN A 209 -2.19 12.94 -9.01
CA ASN A 209 -2.58 13.84 -7.92
C ASN A 209 -4.09 14.09 -7.84
N GLU A 210 -4.80 14.07 -8.97
CA GLU A 210 -6.21 14.48 -9.05
C GLU A 210 -7.19 13.30 -8.98
N ILE A 211 -6.76 12.08 -9.31
CA ILE A 211 -7.64 10.91 -9.35
C ILE A 211 -7.42 10.07 -8.10
N PRO A 212 -8.49 9.73 -7.34
CA PRO A 212 -8.39 8.78 -6.23
C PRO A 212 -8.16 7.38 -6.80
N LEU A 213 -6.90 6.96 -6.85
CA LEU A 213 -6.49 5.64 -7.34
C LEU A 213 -6.33 4.66 -6.17
N PRO A 214 -6.96 3.47 -6.21
CA PRO A 214 -6.88 2.53 -5.12
C PRO A 214 -5.56 1.74 -5.14
N GLY A 215 -4.79 1.82 -4.05
CA GLY A 215 -3.51 1.11 -3.95
C GLY A 215 -2.41 1.78 -4.79
N GLN A 216 -1.47 0.99 -5.29
CA GLN A 216 -0.28 1.52 -5.97
C GLN A 216 -0.46 1.58 -7.48
N PHE A 217 -0.24 2.78 -8.04
CA PHE A 217 -0.32 3.03 -9.48
C PHE A 217 0.98 3.65 -9.99
N LEU A 218 1.40 3.18 -11.16
CA LEU A 218 2.40 3.83 -11.99
C LEU A 218 1.73 4.38 -13.25
N ILE A 219 1.83 5.68 -13.48
CA ILE A 219 1.17 6.36 -14.60
C ILE A 219 2.23 6.78 -15.61
N LEU A 220 2.13 6.27 -16.82
CA LEU A 220 3.17 6.40 -17.85
C LEU A 220 2.60 7.00 -19.12
N HIS A 221 3.31 7.96 -19.69
CA HIS A 221 3.07 8.35 -21.07
C HIS A 221 3.75 7.35 -22.00
N LEU A 222 2.99 6.61 -22.81
CA LEU A 222 3.47 5.57 -23.73
C LEU A 222 4.05 6.18 -25.01
N HIS A 223 5.16 6.92 -24.84
CA HIS A 223 5.93 7.58 -25.88
C HIS A 223 7.44 7.44 -25.56
N GLU A 224 8.31 7.59 -26.57
CA GLU A 224 9.77 7.47 -26.43
C GLU A 224 10.18 6.17 -25.71
N GLU A 225 10.87 6.27 -24.58
CA GLU A 225 11.39 5.15 -23.79
C GLU A 225 10.29 4.17 -23.33
N ASN A 226 9.05 4.64 -23.21
CA ASN A 226 7.90 3.83 -22.79
C ASN A 226 7.05 3.35 -23.98
N GLU A 227 7.35 3.77 -25.21
CA GLU A 227 6.61 3.31 -26.40
C GLU A 227 6.64 1.78 -26.58
N PRO A 228 7.76 1.06 -26.36
CA PRO A 228 7.80 -0.41 -26.45
C PRO A 228 6.83 -1.12 -25.50
N LEU A 229 6.45 -0.47 -24.39
CA LEU A 229 5.49 -1.02 -23.44
C LEU A 229 4.08 -1.13 -24.04
N LEU A 230 3.76 -0.31 -25.04
CA LEU A 230 2.43 -0.26 -25.65
C LEU A 230 1.98 -1.63 -26.18
N ALA A 231 2.84 -2.33 -26.91
CA ALA A 231 2.51 -3.64 -27.48
C ALA A 231 2.16 -4.66 -26.38
N HIS A 232 2.87 -4.58 -25.26
CA HIS A 232 2.71 -5.49 -24.12
C HIS A 232 1.42 -5.22 -23.36
N VAL A 233 1.12 -3.95 -23.07
CA VAL A 233 -0.13 -3.62 -22.39
C VAL A 233 -1.34 -3.84 -23.28
N LYS A 234 -1.26 -3.54 -24.59
CA LYS A 234 -2.33 -3.82 -25.57
C LYS A 234 -2.64 -5.31 -25.69
N ALA A 235 -1.65 -6.18 -25.55
CA ALA A 235 -1.83 -7.64 -25.64
C ALA A 235 -2.60 -8.22 -24.44
N VAL A 236 -2.71 -7.50 -23.32
CA VAL A 236 -3.47 -7.94 -22.15
C VAL A 236 -4.97 -7.73 -22.39
N ASN A 237 -5.77 -8.76 -22.13
CA ASN A 237 -7.23 -8.70 -22.26
C ASN A 237 -7.84 -7.61 -21.37
N HIS A 238 -8.78 -6.86 -21.93
CA HIS A 238 -9.48 -5.75 -21.26
C HIS A 238 -8.57 -4.64 -20.73
N SER A 239 -7.35 -4.52 -21.26
CA SER A 239 -6.41 -3.47 -20.86
C SER A 239 -6.83 -2.09 -21.33
N CYS A 240 -7.41 -1.96 -22.53
CA CYS A 240 -7.89 -0.67 -23.03
C CYS A 240 -9.14 -0.25 -22.24
N VAL A 241 -8.98 0.71 -21.34
CA VAL A 241 -10.08 1.22 -20.49
C VAL A 241 -10.66 2.52 -21.03
N PHE A 242 -9.89 3.26 -21.81
CA PHE A 242 -10.33 4.50 -22.45
C PHE A 242 -9.81 4.56 -23.88
N ALA A 243 -10.69 4.86 -24.81
CA ALA A 243 -10.33 5.25 -26.16
C ALA A 243 -11.27 6.38 -26.58
N ARG A 244 -10.69 7.48 -27.05
CA ARG A 244 -11.46 8.60 -27.59
C ARG A 244 -11.75 8.28 -29.04
N ASP A 245 -13.03 8.15 -29.38
CA ASP A 245 -13.47 7.97 -30.77
C ASP A 245 -12.85 9.08 -31.63
N GLY A 246 -12.13 8.65 -32.67
CA GLY A 246 -11.36 9.55 -33.52
C GLY A 246 -12.25 10.66 -34.12
N ARG A 247 -11.77 11.90 -34.03
CA ARG A 247 -12.09 12.93 -35.02
C ARG A 247 -11.00 12.92 -36.08
#